data_AF-A0A1I7HBV6-F1
#
_entry.id   AF-A0A1I7HBV6-F1
#
_cell.length_a   1.000
_cell.length_b   1.000
_cell.length_c   1.000
_cell.angle_alpha   90.00
_cell.angle_beta   90.00
_cell.angle_gamma   90.00
#
_symmetry.space_group_name_H-M   'P 1'
#
loop_
_entity.id
_entity.type
_entity.pdbx_description
1 polymer ?
#
loop_
_entity_poly.entity_id
_entity_poly.type
_entity_poly.pdbx_seq_one_letter_code
_entity_poly.pdbx_strand_id
1 'polypeptide(L)'
;MILGSTPDTGYCIHALNTAYLDSLGKWLRLDARGNKKNVHAEFSLDEEKLAFYPNAEGEIDYHDNHANPDQGLMTVLEHSTDAIDMYLHHLPDSLSNDIKELK
;
A
#
# COMPACT_ATOMS: atom_id res chain seq x y z
N MET A 1 1.10 -0.64 8.97
CA MET A 1 1.11 -1.16 10.36
C MET A 1 -0.05 -0.48 11.03
N ILE A 2 -0.96 -1.21 11.68
CA ILE A 2 -2.12 -0.60 12.36
C ILE A 2 -1.75 -0.49 13.85
N LEU A 3 -2.09 0.62 14.51
CA LEU A 3 -1.82 0.79 15.94
C LEU A 3 -2.66 -0.13 16.83
N GLY A 4 -3.69 -0.76 16.27
CA GLY A 4 -4.47 -1.83 16.89
C GLY A 4 -4.84 -2.93 15.90
N SER A 5 -5.83 -3.75 16.26
CA SER A 5 -6.21 -4.98 15.53
C SER A 5 -7.62 -4.93 14.96
N THR A 6 -8.29 -3.79 15.06
CA THR A 6 -9.69 -3.63 14.67
C THR A 6 -9.88 -2.38 13.80
N PRO A 7 -10.90 -2.31 12.92
CA PRO A 7 -11.09 -1.15 12.03
C PRO A 7 -11.24 0.19 12.76
N ASP A 8 -11.80 0.17 13.97
CA ASP A 8 -11.93 1.33 14.86
C ASP A 8 -10.59 1.82 15.44
N THR A 9 -9.51 1.05 15.30
CA THR A 9 -8.15 1.47 15.69
C THR A 9 -7.43 2.29 14.60
N GLY A 10 -8.13 2.60 13.52
CA GLY A 10 -7.70 3.49 12.44
C GLY A 10 -7.22 2.76 11.20
N TYR A 11 -7.04 3.51 10.12
CA TYR A 11 -6.52 3.03 8.85
C TYR A 11 -5.00 3.21 8.78
N CYS A 12 -4.36 2.46 7.90
CA CYS A 12 -2.94 2.65 7.61
C CYS A 12 -2.69 2.69 6.11
N ILE A 13 -1.65 3.41 5.71
CA ILE A 13 -1.13 3.35 4.35
C ILE A 13 -0.26 2.10 4.23
N HIS A 14 -0.52 1.29 3.21
CA HIS A 14 0.28 0.11 2.89
C HIS A 14 0.75 0.18 1.43
N ALA A 15 2.04 0.42 1.24
CA ALA A 15 2.64 0.45 -0.09
C ALA A 15 2.93 -0.97 -0.59
N LEU A 16 2.55 -1.24 -1.84
CA LEU A 16 2.85 -2.47 -2.55
C LEU A 16 3.87 -2.20 -3.66
N ASN A 17 4.50 -3.26 -4.15
CA ASN A 17 5.44 -3.21 -5.26
C ASN A 17 4.81 -3.83 -6.50
N THR A 18 5.19 -3.36 -7.68
CA THR A 18 4.74 -3.94 -8.94
C THR A 18 5.90 -4.27 -9.86
N ALA A 19 5.84 -5.42 -10.52
CA ALA A 19 6.83 -5.87 -11.50
C ALA A 19 6.14 -6.23 -12.81
N TYR A 20 6.66 -5.73 -13.93
CA TYR A 20 6.19 -6.10 -15.27
C TYR A 20 6.95 -7.32 -15.76
N LEU A 21 6.23 -8.40 -16.11
CA LEU A 21 6.82 -9.58 -16.74
C LEU A 21 6.50 -9.56 -18.22
N ASP A 22 7.49 -9.20 -19.03
CA ASP A 22 7.38 -9.10 -20.49
C ASP A 22 6.94 -10.43 -21.14
N SER A 23 7.47 -11.55 -20.65
CA SER A 23 7.12 -12.90 -21.14
C SER A 23 5.64 -13.26 -20.96
N LEU A 24 4.93 -12.59 -20.05
CA LEU A 24 3.50 -12.79 -19.79
C LEU A 24 2.66 -11.57 -20.18
N GLY A 25 3.29 -10.48 -20.61
CA GLY A 25 2.62 -9.23 -20.95
C GLY A 25 1.78 -8.63 -19.81
N LYS A 26 2.17 -8.80 -18.54
CA LYS A 26 1.37 -8.34 -17.39
C LYS A 26 2.17 -7.79 -16.22
N TRP A 27 1.53 -6.90 -15.46
CA TRP A 27 2.00 -6.44 -14.16
C TRP A 27 1.60 -7.43 -13.06
N LEU A 28 2.51 -7.67 -12.13
CA LEU A 28 2.30 -8.42 -10.90
C LEU A 28 2.46 -7.47 -9.72
N ARG A 29 1.47 -7.44 -8.82
CA ARG A 29 1.51 -6.67 -7.57
C ARG A 29 1.92 -7.60 -6.42
N LEU A 30 2.85 -7.10 -5.59
CA LEU A 30 3.64 -7.87 -4.65
C LEU A 30 3.73 -7.12 -3.31
N ASP A 31 3.66 -7.86 -2.21
CA ASP A 31 4.00 -7.33 -0.88
C ASP A 31 5.47 -7.68 -0.56
N ALA A 32 6.36 -6.69 -0.60
CA ALA A 32 7.79 -6.90 -0.33
C ALA A 32 8.11 -7.39 1.08
N ARG A 33 7.15 -7.35 2.03
CA ARG A 33 7.36 -7.95 3.37
C ARG A 33 7.44 -9.48 3.30
N GLY A 34 6.84 -10.08 2.26
CA GLY A 34 6.87 -11.50 1.98
C GLY A 34 6.17 -12.39 3.02
N ASN A 35 6.33 -13.69 2.83
CA ASN A 35 5.75 -14.74 3.68
C ASN A 35 6.33 -14.76 5.09
N LYS A 36 5.47 -15.03 6.09
CA LYS A 36 5.86 -15.33 7.47
C LYS A 36 4.98 -16.44 8.05
N LYS A 37 5.34 -16.96 9.24
CA LYS A 37 4.48 -17.89 9.99
C LYS A 37 3.13 -17.18 10.23
N ASN A 38 2.08 -17.61 9.53
CA ASN A 38 0.72 -17.03 9.48
C ASN A 38 0.49 -15.84 8.53
N VAL A 39 1.41 -15.56 7.60
CA VAL A 39 1.22 -14.54 6.55
C VAL A 39 1.54 -15.17 5.19
N HIS A 40 0.56 -15.16 4.29
CA HIS A 40 0.63 -15.79 2.97
C HIS A 40 0.67 -14.73 1.86
N ALA A 41 1.86 -14.18 1.62
CA ALA A 41 2.22 -13.25 0.55
C ALA A 41 3.33 -13.81 -0.36
N GLU A 42 3.26 -15.09 -0.74
CA GLU A 42 4.21 -15.69 -1.68
C GLU A 42 4.06 -15.13 -3.08
N PHE A 43 5.19 -15.04 -3.78
CA PHE A 43 5.17 -14.78 -5.21
C PHE A 43 4.38 -15.86 -5.95
N SER A 44 3.47 -15.43 -6.82
CA SER A 44 2.64 -16.28 -7.64
C SER A 44 2.48 -15.65 -9.01
N LEU A 45 2.56 -16.48 -10.06
CA LEU A 45 2.32 -16.05 -11.43
C LEU A 45 0.83 -16.10 -11.79
N ASP A 46 0.03 -16.86 -11.05
CA ASP A 46 -1.36 -17.15 -11.42
C ASP A 46 -2.34 -16.17 -10.77
N GLU A 47 -2.20 -15.99 -9.46
CA GLU A 47 -3.06 -15.15 -8.63
C GLU A 47 -2.23 -14.21 -7.76
N GLU A 48 -2.80 -13.04 -7.45
CA GLU A 48 -2.22 -12.16 -6.45
C GLU A 48 -2.29 -12.81 -5.07
N LYS A 49 -1.22 -12.68 -4.28
CA LYS A 49 -1.15 -13.13 -2.89
C LYS A 49 -0.57 -12.02 -2.01
N LEU A 50 -1.43 -11.30 -1.32
CA LEU A 50 -1.07 -10.23 -0.39
C LEU A 50 -1.24 -10.69 1.06
N ALA A 51 -0.43 -10.12 1.95
CA ALA A 51 -0.55 -10.37 3.39
C ALA A 51 -1.92 -9.93 3.93
N PHE A 52 -2.44 -8.82 3.40
CA PHE A 52 -3.72 -8.23 3.76
C PHE A 52 -4.32 -7.58 2.51
N TYR A 53 -5.60 -7.83 2.27
CA TYR A 53 -6.37 -7.17 1.22
C TYR A 53 -7.25 -6.09 1.85
N PRO A 54 -7.30 -4.89 1.26
CA PRO A 54 -8.23 -3.85 1.70
C PRO A 54 -9.66 -4.30 1.41
N ASN A 55 -10.44 -4.58 2.46
CA ASN A 55 -11.80 -5.11 2.36
C ASN A 55 -12.78 -4.53 3.39
N ALA A 56 -12.32 -3.62 4.26
CA ALA A 56 -13.18 -2.93 5.21
C ALA A 56 -13.82 -1.68 4.58
N GLU A 57 -14.94 -1.23 5.14
CA GLU A 57 -15.58 0.03 4.76
C GLU A 57 -14.59 1.20 4.95
N GLY A 58 -14.46 2.07 3.95
CA GLY A 58 -13.55 3.22 3.98
C GLY A 58 -12.13 2.94 3.49
N GLU A 59 -11.75 1.68 3.26
CA GLU A 59 -10.47 1.36 2.63
C GLU A 59 -10.51 1.60 1.11
N ILE A 60 -9.38 2.05 0.56
CA ILE A 60 -9.21 2.31 -0.88
C ILE A 60 -8.03 1.48 -1.39
N ASP A 61 -8.26 0.69 -2.46
CA ASP A 61 -7.23 -0.06 -3.17
C ASP A 61 -6.90 0.60 -4.51
N TYR A 62 -5.72 1.20 -4.59
CA TYR A 62 -5.21 1.84 -5.80
C TYR A 62 -4.59 0.76 -6.72
N HIS A 63 -5.12 0.67 -7.95
CA HIS A 63 -4.76 -0.35 -8.94
C HIS A 63 -3.83 0.20 -10.05
N ASP A 64 -3.28 1.39 -9.85
CA ASP A 64 -2.33 2.05 -10.73
C ASP A 64 -0.88 1.91 -10.26
N ASN A 65 0.04 2.08 -11.20
CA ASN A 65 1.47 1.95 -10.97
C ASN A 65 2.11 3.33 -10.93
N HIS A 66 2.61 3.73 -9.76
CA HIS A 66 3.35 4.97 -9.60
C HIS A 66 4.85 4.70 -9.63
N ALA A 67 5.55 5.27 -10.63
CA ALA A 67 7.00 5.16 -10.74
C ALA A 67 7.75 5.94 -9.63
N ASN A 68 7.09 6.96 -9.06
CA ASN A 68 7.58 7.75 -7.94
C ASN A 68 6.58 7.68 -6.79
N PRO A 69 7.04 7.69 -5.53
CA PRO A 69 6.14 7.77 -4.39
C PRO A 69 5.34 9.08 -4.37
N ASP A 70 4.19 9.08 -3.69
CA ASP A 70 3.41 10.31 -3.51
C ASP A 70 4.22 11.37 -2.77
N GLN A 71 4.28 12.58 -3.33
CA GLN A 71 5.14 13.63 -2.79
C GLN A 71 4.64 14.13 -1.43
N GLY A 72 3.32 14.21 -1.22
CA GLY A 72 2.74 14.63 0.07
C GLY A 72 3.03 13.63 1.17
N LEU A 73 2.86 12.34 0.88
CA LEU A 73 3.25 11.25 1.78
C LEU A 73 4.73 11.32 2.12
N MET A 74 5.61 11.44 1.13
CA MET A 74 7.06 11.52 1.37
C MET A 74 7.43 12.73 2.23
N THR A 75 6.82 13.89 1.99
CA THR A 75 7.05 15.09 2.81
C THR A 75 6.69 14.84 4.28
N VAL A 76 5.57 14.19 4.56
CA VAL A 76 5.19 13.82 5.94
C VAL A 76 6.22 12.87 6.55
N LEU A 77 6.61 11.82 5.84
CA LEU A 77 7.57 10.82 6.33
C LEU A 77 8.95 11.43 6.62
N GLU A 78 9.44 12.32 5.76
CA GLU A 78 10.77 12.93 5.87
C GLU A 78 10.89 13.97 7.00
N HIS A 79 9.79 14.67 7.33
CA HIS A 79 9.79 15.73 8.35
C HIS A 79 9.33 15.24 9.72
N SER A 80 8.75 14.04 9.81
CA SER A 80 8.27 13.48 11.06
C SER A 80 9.42 12.99 11.94
N THR A 81 9.41 13.39 13.20
CA THR A 81 10.39 12.95 14.21
C THR A 81 9.81 11.96 15.22
N ASP A 82 8.49 11.80 15.25
CA ASP A 82 7.76 10.84 16.07
C ASP A 82 6.81 10.02 15.19
N ALA A 83 7.02 8.70 15.14
CA ALA A 83 6.25 7.82 14.27
C ALA A 83 4.80 7.61 14.74
N ILE A 84 4.53 7.73 16.05
CA ILE A 84 3.19 7.57 16.61
C ILE A 84 2.37 8.83 16.36
N ASP A 85 2.95 10.01 16.61
CA ASP A 85 2.30 11.30 16.31
C ASP A 85 2.00 11.44 14.81
N MET A 86 2.99 11.13 13.96
CA MET A 86 2.83 11.05 12.51
C MET A 86 1.66 10.17 12.09
N TYR A 87 1.61 8.95 12.60
CA TYR A 87 0.57 8.00 12.25
C TYR A 87 -0.82 8.49 12.65
N LEU A 88 -0.95 9.06 13.85
CA LEU A 88 -2.25 9.46 14.39
C LEU A 88 -2.79 10.75 13.76
N HIS A 89 -1.91 11.62 13.23
CA HIS A 89 -2.29 13.00 12.94
C HIS A 89 -1.86 13.54 11.58
N HIS A 90 -0.81 12.99 10.96
CA HIS A 90 -0.14 13.67 9.83
C HIS A 90 -0.16 12.88 8.52
N LEU A 91 -0.43 11.57 8.54
CA LEU A 91 -0.52 10.78 7.31
C LEU A 91 -1.70 11.25 6.44
N PRO A 92 -1.51 11.37 5.10
CA PRO A 92 -2.59 11.71 4.20
C PRO A 92 -3.60 10.57 4.07
N ASP A 93 -4.86 10.90 3.79
CA ASP A 93 -5.95 9.93 3.54
C ASP A 93 -6.19 9.64 2.05
N SER A 94 -5.48 10.35 1.17
CA SER A 94 -5.59 10.27 -0.29
C SER A 94 -4.26 10.64 -0.96
N LEU A 95 -4.09 10.24 -2.24
CA LEU A 95 -2.89 10.59 -3.01
C LEU A 95 -2.95 12.07 -3.42
N SER A 96 -1.80 12.75 -3.39
CA SER A 96 -1.70 14.18 -3.72
C SER A 96 -1.95 14.45 -5.20
N ASN A 97 -1.70 13.46 -6.06
CA ASN A 97 -1.92 13.51 -7.50
C ASN A 97 -2.78 12.30 -7.91
N ASP A 98 -4.09 12.36 -7.70
CA ASP A 98 -5.00 11.40 -8.32
C ASP A 98 -4.88 11.53 -9.85
N ILE A 99 -4.16 10.60 -10.47
CA ILE A 99 -4.11 10.51 -11.93
C ILE A 99 -5.48 10.00 -12.37
N LYS A 100 -6.34 10.93 -12.80
CA LYS A 100 -7.57 10.59 -13.51
C LYS A 100 -7.21 9.79 -14.77
N GLU A 101 -7.52 8.50 -14.73
CA GLU A 101 -7.58 7.49 -15.82
C GLU A 101 -6.81 7.84 -17.12
N LEU A 102 -5.74 7.09 -17.38
CA LEU A 102 -5.39 6.78 -18.77
C LEU A 102 -6.43 5.77 -19.29
N LYS A 103 -7.39 6.29 -20.07
CA LYS A 103 -8.33 5.52 -20.89
C LYS A 103 -7.62 4.66 -21.94
#